data_AF-A0A8H6YAR3-F1
#
_entry.id   AF-A0A8H6YAR3-F1
#
_cell.length_a   1.000
_cell.length_b   1.000
_cell.length_c   1.000
_cell.angle_alpha   90.00
_cell.angle_beta   90.00
_cell.angle_gamma   90.00
#
_symmetry.space_group_name_H-M   'P 1'
#
loop_
_entity.id
_entity.type
_entity.pdbx_description
1 polymer ?
#
loop_
_entity_poly.entity_id
_entity_poly.type
_entity_poly.pdbx_seq_one_letter_code
_entity_poly.pdbx_strand_id
1 'polypeptide(L)'
;MERLHYERGQAAFTLRTRLQRHRIAHPQNGLDDQSPDAVDTADDIETFHLDNAGHLRIHSENNPGSVGIIDEACEASKSPTGNHKYKALFGRSRTHNLQTIVRPCGVIVAQAPFYNAEAVSNVLYFVQKVFSVPRAHKPEHFIYDTNCDAKQQVLAHPEHWSWFLDVGMTVNVFHFLHKHDERHEFCQEHCNPMAYPELLGPDGKWFFNTSVAEQTNVWLGGYQSMCREMLPTKFNFFLNEMIRLRNQITVAKLAADGHNPRERVRRVRST
;
A
#
# COMPACT_ATOMS: atom_id res chain seq x y z
N MET A 1 -13.39 2.80 -18.20
CA MET A 1 -12.25 2.13 -18.87
C MET A 1 -11.31 3.13 -19.52
N GLU A 2 -11.82 4.11 -20.27
CA GLU A 2 -11.00 5.12 -20.98
C GLU A 2 -10.26 6.10 -20.04
N ARG A 3 -10.91 6.53 -18.96
CA ARG A 3 -10.34 7.43 -17.94
C ARG A 3 -9.11 6.83 -17.23
N LEU A 4 -9.19 5.55 -16.84
CA LEU A 4 -8.08 4.80 -16.23
C LEU A 4 -6.90 4.59 -17.19
N HIS A 5 -7.17 4.49 -18.51
CA HIS A 5 -6.11 4.40 -19.52
C HIS A 5 -5.36 5.72 -19.71
N TYR A 6 -6.07 6.85 -19.61
CA TYR A 6 -5.48 8.20 -19.65
C TYR A 6 -4.65 8.47 -18.39
N GLU A 7 -5.19 8.17 -17.21
CA GLU A 7 -4.51 8.33 -15.91
C GLU A 7 -3.23 7.49 -15.82
N ARG A 8 -3.22 6.26 -16.36
CA ARG A 8 -2.01 5.41 -16.45
C ARG A 8 -0.90 6.05 -17.30
N GLY A 9 -1.25 6.71 -18.41
CA GLY A 9 -0.29 7.40 -19.27
C GLY A 9 0.29 8.66 -18.62
N GLN A 10 -0.57 9.43 -17.96
CA GLN A 10 -0.16 10.64 -17.24
C GLN A 10 0.75 10.32 -16.04
N ALA A 11 0.42 9.28 -15.28
CA ALA A 11 1.24 8.77 -14.18
C ALA A 11 2.67 8.43 -14.64
N ALA A 12 2.81 7.63 -15.71
CA ALA A 12 4.12 7.23 -16.23
C ALA A 12 4.97 8.43 -16.68
N PHE A 13 4.34 9.42 -17.33
CA PHE A 13 5.02 10.65 -17.75
C PHE A 13 5.51 11.48 -16.57
N THR A 14 4.66 11.69 -15.56
CA THR A 14 5.01 12.45 -14.35
C THR A 14 6.16 11.78 -13.59
N LEU A 15 6.07 10.47 -13.35
CA LEU A 15 7.12 9.71 -12.65
C LEU A 15 8.46 9.73 -13.39
N ARG A 16 8.44 9.63 -14.73
CA ARG A 16 9.63 9.69 -15.57
C ARG A 16 10.29 11.06 -15.51
N THR A 17 9.47 12.12 -15.53
CA THR A 17 9.94 13.50 -15.39
C THR A 17 10.56 13.73 -14.01
N ARG A 18 9.93 13.24 -12.93
CA ARG A 18 10.50 13.30 -11.56
C ARG A 18 11.84 12.57 -11.46
N LEU A 19 11.95 11.36 -12.01
CA LEU A 19 13.21 10.60 -12.04
C LEU A 19 14.31 11.32 -12.83
N GLN A 20 13.96 11.89 -13.98
CA GLN A 20 14.90 12.68 -14.79
C GLN A 20 15.37 13.93 -14.05
N ARG A 21 14.47 14.66 -13.38
CA ARG A 21 14.84 15.81 -12.53
C ARG A 21 15.79 15.39 -11.42
N HIS A 22 15.51 14.30 -10.71
CA HIS A 22 16.41 13.78 -9.67
C HIS A 22 17.80 13.40 -10.24
N ARG A 23 17.86 12.79 -11.42
CA ARG A 23 19.15 12.46 -12.08
C ARG A 23 19.95 13.69 -12.50
N ILE A 24 19.31 14.85 -12.62
CA ILE A 24 19.90 16.10 -13.13
C ILE A 24 20.15 17.12 -11.99
N ALA A 25 19.50 16.99 -10.83
CA ALA A 25 19.50 18.01 -9.77
C ALA A 25 19.90 17.49 -8.37
N HIS A 26 20.84 18.21 -7.74
CA HIS A 26 20.91 18.49 -6.30
C HIS A 26 21.41 19.95 -6.11
N PRO A 27 21.05 20.68 -5.04
CA PRO A 27 19.72 20.98 -4.51
C PRO A 27 19.36 22.49 -4.66
N GLN A 28 18.07 22.83 -4.79
CA GLN A 28 17.39 23.88 -4.00
C GLN A 28 15.95 24.16 -4.48
N ASN A 29 15.07 24.29 -3.48
CA ASN A 29 13.85 25.10 -3.36
C ASN A 29 12.79 24.95 -4.46
N GLY A 30 11.63 24.38 -4.12
CA GLY A 30 10.52 25.20 -3.62
C GLY A 30 9.49 25.30 -4.75
N LEU A 31 8.31 24.70 -4.63
CA LEU A 31 7.04 25.44 -4.59
C LEU A 31 5.89 24.44 -4.35
N ASP A 32 4.94 24.89 -3.55
CA ASP A 32 3.66 24.25 -3.25
C ASP A 32 2.78 24.14 -4.49
N ASP A 33 1.98 23.08 -4.58
CA ASP A 33 0.67 23.19 -5.24
C ASP A 33 -0.36 22.23 -4.63
N GLN A 34 -1.52 22.79 -4.31
CA GLN A 34 -2.67 22.11 -3.71
C GLN A 34 -3.57 21.59 -4.83
N SER A 35 -3.94 20.29 -4.85
CA SER A 35 -5.17 19.81 -5.52
C SER A 35 -5.46 18.33 -5.16
N PRO A 36 -6.62 17.76 -5.55
CA PRO A 36 -7.88 17.82 -4.83
C PRO A 36 -8.32 16.43 -4.33
N ASP A 37 -9.29 16.44 -3.42
CA ASP A 37 -9.83 15.27 -2.71
C ASP A 37 -10.20 14.09 -3.63
N ALA A 38 -9.52 12.96 -3.41
CA ALA A 38 -9.96 11.65 -3.86
C ALA A 38 -10.64 10.94 -2.69
N VAL A 39 -11.92 10.61 -2.86
CA VAL A 39 -12.76 9.94 -1.86
C VAL A 39 -12.19 8.56 -1.56
N ASP A 40 -11.57 8.44 -0.38
CA ASP A 40 -11.10 7.19 0.21
C ASP A 40 -12.32 6.53 0.88
N THR A 41 -12.64 5.29 0.52
CA THR A 41 -13.80 4.55 1.07
C THR A 41 -13.54 3.95 2.45
N ALA A 42 -12.51 4.42 3.15
CA ALA A 42 -12.37 4.16 4.57
C ALA A 42 -13.38 5.06 5.30
N ASP A 43 -14.31 4.44 6.06
CA ASP A 43 -15.32 5.17 6.85
C ASP A 43 -14.66 6.37 7.55
N ASP A 44 -15.23 7.56 7.31
CA ASP A 44 -14.77 8.78 7.92
C ASP A 44 -14.69 8.61 9.43
N ILE A 45 -13.59 9.07 10.03
CA ILE A 45 -13.44 9.09 11.47
C ILE A 45 -14.36 10.19 12.00
N GLU A 46 -15.55 9.80 12.45
CA GLU A 46 -16.45 10.69 13.17
C GLU A 46 -15.84 11.05 14.53
N THR A 47 -15.34 12.28 14.62
CA THR A 47 -14.74 12.86 15.80
C THR A 47 -15.72 13.86 16.42
N PHE A 48 -16.03 13.68 17.69
CA PHE A 48 -16.92 14.56 18.44
C PHE A 48 -16.10 15.57 19.24
N HIS A 49 -16.39 16.85 19.09
CA HIS A 49 -15.70 17.95 19.75
C HIS A 49 -16.64 18.71 20.67
N LEU A 50 -16.21 19.02 21.87
CA LEU A 50 -16.86 20.03 22.70
C LEU A 50 -16.16 21.36 22.44
N ASP A 51 -16.92 22.39 22.02
CA ASP A 51 -16.37 23.74 21.98
C ASP A 51 -16.23 24.32 23.41
N ASN A 52 -15.53 25.45 23.53
CA ASN A 52 -15.29 26.10 24.83
C ASN A 52 -16.59 26.56 25.53
N ALA A 53 -17.74 26.51 24.85
CA ALA A 53 -19.07 26.79 25.38
C ALA A 53 -19.87 25.51 25.70
N GLY A 54 -19.28 24.32 25.52
CA GLY A 54 -19.90 23.02 25.82
C GLY A 54 -20.78 22.44 24.71
N HIS A 55 -20.77 22.99 23.49
CA HIS A 55 -21.54 22.43 22.39
C HIS A 55 -20.80 21.27 21.71
N LEU A 56 -21.52 20.18 21.47
CA LEU A 56 -21.04 19.02 20.73
C LEU A 56 -21.04 19.33 19.22
N ARG A 57 -19.88 19.22 18.57
CA ARG A 57 -19.69 19.32 17.11
C ARG A 57 -19.17 18.01 16.57
N ILE A 58 -19.78 17.50 15.52
CA ILE A 58 -19.36 16.28 14.83
C ILE A 58 -18.46 16.70 13.67
N HIS A 59 -17.26 16.15 13.62
CA HIS A 59 -16.32 16.33 12.52
C HIS A 59 -16.03 14.98 11.89
N SER A 60 -16.32 14.86 10.60
CA SER A 60 -16.08 13.66 9.81
C SER A 60 -14.77 13.91 9.05
N GLU A 61 -13.69 13.23 9.45
CA GLU A 61 -12.39 13.32 8.77
C GLU A 61 -12.17 12.07 7.92
N ASN A 62 -11.73 12.24 6.67
CA ASN A 62 -11.28 11.12 5.83
C ASN A 62 -10.19 10.35 6.57
N ASN A 63 -10.36 9.03 6.74
CA ASN A 63 -9.32 8.19 7.31
C ASN A 63 -8.12 8.17 6.33
N PRO A 64 -6.92 8.64 6.70
CA PRO A 64 -5.80 8.80 5.77
C PRO A 64 -5.23 7.49 5.21
N GLY A 65 -5.77 6.35 5.63
CA GLY A 65 -5.19 5.02 5.46
C GLY A 65 -4.11 4.77 6.51
N SER A 66 -3.66 3.52 6.61
CA SER A 66 -2.53 3.17 7.46
C SER A 66 -1.23 3.32 6.65
N VAL A 67 -0.28 4.10 7.17
CA VAL A 67 1.06 4.25 6.62
C VAL A 67 2.01 3.51 7.55
N GLY A 68 2.93 2.72 6.99
CA GLY A 68 3.95 2.03 7.75
C GLY A 68 4.85 3.01 8.51
N ILE A 69 5.35 2.60 9.67
CA ILE A 69 6.27 3.40 10.49
C ILE A 69 7.55 2.59 10.73
N ILE A 70 8.70 3.26 10.68
CA ILE A 70 9.98 2.67 11.05
C ILE A 70 10.01 2.37 12.55
N ASP A 71 10.56 1.23 12.95
CA ASP A 71 10.54 0.73 14.33
C ASP A 71 11.11 1.74 15.36
N GLU A 72 12.04 2.60 14.95
CA GLU A 72 12.74 3.57 15.81
C GLU A 72 11.98 4.90 16.02
N ALA A 73 10.91 5.18 15.28
CA ALA A 73 10.23 6.47 15.32
C ALA A 73 9.27 6.66 16.53
N CYS A 74 9.26 5.74 17.49
CA CYS A 74 8.39 5.80 18.66
C CYS A 74 8.97 6.72 19.75
N GLU A 75 9.07 8.01 19.47
CA GLU A 75 9.23 9.03 20.51
C GLU A 75 7.94 9.86 20.61
N ALA A 76 7.18 9.64 21.69
CA ALA A 76 5.97 10.40 21.98
C ALA A 76 6.33 11.85 22.36
N SER A 77 6.35 12.74 21.38
CA SER A 77 6.73 14.16 21.55
C SER A 77 5.56 15.10 21.84
N LYS A 78 4.58 14.70 22.68
CA LYS A 78 3.47 15.61 23.05
C LYS A 78 3.58 16.09 24.49
N SER A 79 3.74 17.41 24.63
CA SER A 79 3.78 18.11 25.92
C SER A 79 2.45 17.93 26.70
N PRO A 80 2.48 17.80 28.04
CA PRO A 80 1.29 17.59 28.87
C PRO A 80 0.19 18.68 28.79
N THR A 81 0.54 19.86 28.29
CA THR A 81 -0.26 21.10 28.33
C THR A 81 -0.91 21.51 27.00
N GLY A 82 -0.88 20.67 25.96
CA GLY A 82 -1.53 20.97 24.68
C GLY A 82 -3.05 20.81 24.70
N ASN A 83 -3.77 21.51 23.82
CA ASN A 83 -5.22 21.36 23.62
C ASN A 83 -5.59 19.88 23.42
N HIS A 84 -6.19 19.25 24.44
CA HIS A 84 -6.58 17.85 24.40
C HIS A 84 -7.80 17.68 23.49
N LYS A 85 -7.60 17.09 22.31
CA LYS A 85 -8.71 16.62 21.47
C LYS A 85 -9.26 15.33 22.07
N TYR A 86 -10.43 15.38 22.68
CA TYR A 86 -11.13 14.17 23.12
C TYR A 86 -11.68 13.44 21.89
N LYS A 87 -11.27 12.17 21.72
CA LYS A 87 -11.81 11.28 20.69
C LYS A 87 -12.68 10.23 21.37
N ALA A 88 -13.97 10.20 21.04
CA ALA A 88 -14.87 9.14 21.47
C ALA A 88 -15.03 8.13 20.33
N LEU A 89 -14.64 6.88 20.55
CA LEU A 89 -14.83 5.78 19.61
C LEU A 89 -16.03 4.95 20.07
N PHE A 90 -17.16 5.05 19.36
CA PHE A 90 -18.42 4.36 19.73
C PHE A 90 -18.54 2.94 19.14
N GLY A 91 -17.42 2.33 18.72
CA GLY A 91 -17.34 0.96 18.22
C GLY A 91 -16.07 0.25 18.68
N ARG A 92 -16.08 -1.08 18.73
CA ARG A 92 -14.86 -1.83 19.03
C ARG A 92 -14.08 -2.03 17.73
N SER A 93 -12.92 -1.38 17.61
CA SER A 93 -11.94 -1.73 16.58
C SER A 93 -10.89 -2.66 17.19
N ARG A 94 -10.99 -3.97 16.92
CA ARG A 94 -10.02 -4.97 17.42
C ARG A 94 -8.89 -5.27 16.44
N THR A 95 -9.06 -4.90 15.18
CA THR A 95 -8.07 -5.04 14.12
C THR A 95 -7.63 -3.65 13.69
N HIS A 96 -6.45 -3.22 14.16
CA HIS A 96 -5.92 -1.91 13.85
C HIS A 96 -5.55 -1.78 12.36
N ASN A 97 -5.10 -2.87 11.74
CA ASN A 97 -4.71 -2.90 10.34
C ASN A 97 -4.80 -4.34 9.79
N LEU A 98 -5.27 -4.50 8.55
CA LEU A 98 -5.26 -5.75 7.79
C LEU A 98 -4.37 -5.56 6.56
N GLN A 99 -3.31 -6.34 6.48
CA GLN A 99 -2.41 -6.33 5.32
C GLN A 99 -2.76 -7.48 4.38
N THR A 100 -2.79 -7.20 3.08
CA THR A 100 -2.99 -8.23 2.05
C THR A 100 -1.91 -8.22 0.99
N ILE A 101 -1.53 -9.40 0.52
CA ILE A 101 -0.61 -9.56 -0.61
C ILE A 101 -1.45 -9.93 -1.82
N VAL A 102 -1.43 -9.09 -2.84
CA VAL A 102 -2.25 -9.24 -4.04
C VAL A 102 -1.34 -9.34 -5.27
N ARG A 103 -1.57 -10.36 -6.10
CA ARG A 103 -0.88 -10.47 -7.40
C ARG A 103 -1.42 -9.42 -8.37
N PRO A 104 -0.64 -9.02 -9.39
CA PRO A 104 -1.09 -8.07 -10.40
C PRO A 104 -2.37 -8.47 -11.16
N CYS A 105 -2.69 -9.77 -11.19
CA CYS A 105 -3.93 -10.31 -11.77
C CYS A 105 -5.16 -10.23 -10.84
N GLY A 106 -5.02 -9.67 -9.63
CA GLY A 106 -6.12 -9.50 -8.67
C GLY A 106 -6.33 -10.69 -7.72
N VAL A 107 -5.53 -11.75 -7.84
CA VAL A 107 -5.56 -12.88 -6.91
C VAL A 107 -4.90 -12.49 -5.60
N ILE A 108 -5.63 -12.61 -4.48
CA ILE A 108 -5.09 -12.40 -3.14
C ILE A 108 -4.34 -13.66 -2.72
N VAL A 109 -3.08 -13.54 -2.36
CA VAL A 109 -2.21 -14.67 -2.01
C VAL A 109 -2.16 -14.89 -0.50
N ALA A 110 -2.19 -13.81 0.27
CA ALA A 110 -2.13 -13.87 1.72
C ALA A 110 -2.82 -12.67 2.36
N GLN A 111 -3.22 -12.83 3.61
CA GLN A 111 -3.68 -11.76 4.48
C GLN A 111 -3.06 -11.95 5.87
N ALA A 112 -2.83 -10.85 6.59
CA ALA A 112 -2.41 -10.88 7.98
C ALA A 112 -2.98 -9.67 8.75
N PRO A 113 -3.61 -9.88 9.92
CA PRO A 113 -3.95 -8.79 10.82
C PRO A 113 -2.69 -8.30 11.55
N PHE A 114 -2.47 -6.99 11.55
CA PHE A 114 -1.37 -6.31 12.23
C PHE A 114 -1.95 -5.62 13.47
N TYR A 115 -1.44 -5.99 14.65
CA TYR A 115 -1.92 -5.47 15.94
C TYR A 115 -0.96 -4.39 16.46
N ASN A 116 -1.51 -3.24 16.86
CA ASN A 116 -0.86 -2.15 17.62
C ASN A 116 0.20 -1.25 16.94
N ALA A 117 0.74 -1.57 15.77
CA ALA A 117 1.42 -0.61 14.87
C ALA A 117 1.77 -1.28 13.52
N GLU A 118 1.67 -0.53 12.42
CA GLU A 118 2.18 -0.95 11.10
C GLU A 118 3.70 -0.73 11.03
N ALA A 119 4.43 -1.39 11.93
CA ALA A 119 5.88 -1.44 11.85
C ALA A 119 6.27 -2.04 10.48
N VAL A 120 7.13 -1.36 9.75
CA VAL A 120 7.50 -1.80 8.39
C VAL A 120 8.23 -3.14 8.42
N SER A 121 8.95 -3.44 9.50
CA SER A 121 9.51 -4.77 9.77
C SER A 121 8.47 -5.88 9.75
N ASN A 122 7.25 -5.64 10.25
CA ASN A 122 6.17 -6.63 10.22
C ASN A 122 5.73 -6.92 8.77
N VAL A 123 5.74 -5.92 7.89
CA VAL A 123 5.46 -6.11 6.46
C VAL A 123 6.56 -6.94 5.81
N LEU A 124 7.83 -6.63 6.09
CA LEU A 124 8.97 -7.40 5.59
C LEU A 124 8.91 -8.87 6.06
N TYR A 125 8.68 -9.12 7.35
CA TYR A 125 8.48 -10.47 7.88
C TYR A 125 7.31 -11.17 7.21
N PHE A 126 6.18 -10.49 7.02
CA PHE A 126 4.99 -11.07 6.41
C PHE A 126 5.26 -11.52 4.97
N VAL A 127 5.86 -10.66 4.15
CA VAL A 127 6.20 -10.95 2.76
C VAL A 127 7.19 -12.10 2.67
N GLN A 128 8.29 -12.02 3.42
CA GLN A 128 9.32 -13.07 3.44
C GLN A 128 8.71 -14.41 3.87
N LYS A 129 7.88 -14.43 4.91
CA LYS A 129 7.21 -15.65 5.39
C LYS A 129 6.30 -16.26 4.31
N VAL A 130 5.48 -15.46 3.65
CA VAL A 130 4.54 -15.93 2.62
C VAL A 130 5.28 -16.55 1.43
N PHE A 131 6.41 -15.98 1.03
CA PHE A 131 7.16 -16.44 -0.14
C PHE A 131 8.35 -17.36 0.16
N SER A 132 8.57 -17.70 1.43
CA SER A 132 9.56 -18.70 1.85
C SER A 132 8.96 -20.08 2.13
N VAL A 133 7.63 -20.25 1.99
CA VAL A 133 7.01 -21.57 2.12
C VAL A 133 7.43 -22.48 0.96
N PRO A 134 7.52 -23.81 1.17
CA PRO A 134 7.90 -24.73 0.10
C PRO A 134 7.03 -24.55 -1.15
N ARG A 135 7.67 -24.51 -2.32
CA ARG A 135 7.04 -24.28 -3.64
C ARG A 135 6.46 -22.88 -3.86
N ALA A 136 6.54 -21.95 -2.90
CA ALA A 136 6.31 -20.56 -3.21
C ALA A 136 7.47 -20.01 -4.06
N HIS A 137 7.14 -19.02 -4.88
CA HIS A 137 8.11 -18.32 -5.70
C HIS A 137 8.35 -16.95 -5.10
N LYS A 138 9.61 -16.68 -4.75
CA LYS A 138 10.06 -15.35 -4.36
C LYS A 138 9.73 -14.33 -5.46
N PRO A 139 9.10 -13.20 -5.12
CA PRO A 139 8.77 -12.17 -6.09
C PRO A 139 10.05 -11.46 -6.57
N GLU A 140 10.10 -11.12 -7.85
CA GLU A 140 11.15 -10.25 -8.41
C GLU A 140 10.94 -8.79 -7.99
N HIS A 141 9.68 -8.40 -7.77
CA HIS A 141 9.32 -7.07 -7.29
C HIS A 141 8.29 -7.14 -6.16
N PHE A 142 8.48 -6.28 -5.18
CA PHE A 142 7.55 -6.04 -4.09
C PHE A 142 7.10 -4.58 -4.14
N ILE A 143 5.79 -4.35 -4.23
CA ILE A 143 5.19 -3.01 -4.29
C ILE A 143 4.39 -2.81 -3.02
N TYR A 144 4.64 -1.69 -2.33
CA TYR A 144 4.00 -1.35 -1.06
C TYR A 144 3.98 0.16 -0.90
N ASP A 145 2.99 0.70 -0.19
CA ASP A 145 2.78 2.14 -0.06
C ASP A 145 3.96 2.82 0.64
N THR A 146 4.44 2.24 1.74
CA THR A 146 5.60 2.77 2.50
C THR A 146 6.89 2.00 2.19
N ASN A 147 7.11 1.64 0.93
CA ASN A 147 8.30 0.88 0.55
C ASN A 147 9.60 1.67 0.68
N CYS A 148 9.54 3.01 0.73
CA CYS A 148 10.70 3.85 1.03
C CYS A 148 11.30 3.49 2.39
N ASP A 149 10.46 3.40 3.42
CA ASP A 149 10.88 3.10 4.79
C ASP A 149 11.30 1.63 4.89
N ALA A 150 10.58 0.75 4.18
CA ALA A 150 10.93 -0.67 4.11
C ALA A 150 12.31 -0.89 3.52
N LYS A 151 12.59 -0.18 2.42
CA LYS A 151 13.87 -0.27 1.74
C LYS A 151 14.98 0.38 2.57
N GLN A 152 14.74 1.50 3.24
CA GLN A 152 15.71 2.06 4.19
C GLN A 152 16.06 1.03 5.28
N GLN A 153 15.06 0.38 5.87
CA GLN A 153 15.28 -0.64 6.90
C GLN A 153 16.07 -1.86 6.37
N VAL A 154 15.78 -2.31 5.15
CA VAL A 154 16.55 -3.38 4.47
C VAL A 154 18.01 -2.97 4.28
N LEU A 155 18.26 -1.73 3.82
CA LEU A 155 19.62 -1.23 3.56
C LEU A 155 20.39 -0.90 4.84
N ALA A 156 19.72 -0.54 5.93
CA ALA A 156 20.33 -0.30 7.23
C ALA A 156 20.81 -1.60 7.90
N HIS A 157 20.12 -2.73 7.65
CA HIS A 157 20.44 -4.05 8.21
C HIS A 157 20.47 -5.14 7.13
N PRO A 158 21.40 -5.07 6.17
CA PRO A 158 21.41 -5.94 4.99
C PRO A 158 21.70 -7.41 5.33
N GLU A 159 22.40 -7.70 6.43
CA GLU A 159 22.61 -9.07 6.91
C GLU A 159 21.30 -9.71 7.39
N HIS A 160 20.47 -8.94 8.11
CA HIS A 160 19.20 -9.41 8.66
C HIS A 160 18.13 -9.51 7.57
N TRP A 161 18.09 -8.53 6.67
CA TRP A 161 17.11 -8.46 5.58
C TRP A 161 17.67 -8.90 4.23
N SER A 162 18.67 -9.79 4.23
CA SER A 162 19.35 -10.29 3.02
C SER A 162 18.39 -10.89 1.98
N TRP A 163 17.23 -11.39 2.42
CA TRP A 163 16.17 -11.90 1.55
C TRP A 163 15.63 -10.86 0.57
N PHE A 164 15.73 -9.56 0.87
CA PHE A 164 15.17 -8.49 0.03
C PHE A 164 16.19 -7.83 -0.92
N LEU A 165 17.49 -8.14 -0.79
CA LEU A 165 18.55 -7.41 -1.51
C LEU A 165 18.48 -7.57 -3.05
N ASP A 166 17.91 -8.67 -3.53
CA ASP A 166 17.67 -9.00 -4.94
C ASP A 166 16.20 -8.78 -5.36
N VAL A 167 15.38 -8.16 -4.52
CA VAL A 167 13.97 -7.85 -4.81
C VAL A 167 13.82 -6.37 -5.14
N GLY A 168 13.20 -6.07 -6.29
CA GLY A 168 12.85 -4.70 -6.67
C GLY A 168 11.76 -4.13 -5.77
N MET A 169 12.12 -3.25 -4.84
CA MET A 169 11.19 -2.59 -3.92
C MET A 169 10.77 -1.22 -4.45
N THR A 170 9.51 -1.10 -4.86
CA THR A 170 8.94 0.14 -5.41
C THR A 170 7.77 0.63 -4.59
N VAL A 171 7.58 1.94 -4.52
CA VAL A 171 6.36 2.49 -3.92
C VAL A 171 5.21 2.39 -4.91
N ASN A 172 4.01 2.09 -4.41
CA ASN A 172 2.79 2.08 -5.21
C ASN A 172 2.65 3.40 -6.01
N VAL A 173 2.38 3.32 -7.31
CA VAL A 173 2.27 4.47 -8.22
C VAL A 173 1.28 5.51 -7.71
N PHE A 174 0.13 5.09 -7.17
CA PHE A 174 -0.85 6.03 -6.62
C PHE A 174 -0.29 6.76 -5.39
N HIS A 175 0.27 6.00 -4.45
CA HIS A 175 0.90 6.55 -3.25
C HIS A 175 2.06 7.51 -3.60
N PHE A 176 2.88 7.13 -4.57
CA PHE A 176 4.00 7.93 -5.05
C PHE A 176 3.55 9.25 -5.67
N LEU A 177 2.43 9.25 -6.39
CA LEU A 177 1.93 10.46 -7.06
C LEU A 177 1.23 11.42 -6.11
N HIS A 178 0.45 10.90 -5.16
CA HIS A 178 -0.50 11.69 -4.39
C HIS A 178 -0.17 11.81 -2.89
N LYS A 179 0.59 10.89 -2.32
CA LYS A 179 0.86 10.83 -0.87
C LYS A 179 2.33 11.03 -0.50
N HIS A 180 3.26 10.96 -1.45
CA HIS A 180 4.67 11.30 -1.22
C HIS A 180 5.01 12.74 -1.60
N ASP A 181 5.78 13.39 -0.73
CA ASP A 181 6.48 14.63 -1.08
C ASP A 181 7.45 14.37 -2.25
N GLU A 182 7.40 15.24 -3.26
CA GLU A 182 8.31 15.20 -4.40
C GLU A 182 9.78 15.35 -3.99
N ARG A 183 10.02 15.97 -2.82
CA ARG A 183 11.36 16.17 -2.22
C ARG A 183 11.87 14.97 -1.45
N HIS A 184 11.10 13.89 -1.33
CA HIS A 184 11.59 12.68 -0.67
C HIS A 184 12.61 11.94 -1.57
N GLU A 185 13.85 12.44 -1.56
CA GLU A 185 14.95 12.01 -2.45
C GLU A 185 15.16 10.49 -2.43
N PHE A 186 15.19 9.89 -1.23
CA PHE A 186 15.36 8.45 -1.08
C PHE A 186 14.29 7.65 -1.87
N CYS A 187 13.03 8.09 -1.80
CA CYS A 187 11.94 7.43 -2.51
C CYS A 187 12.07 7.62 -4.04
N GLN A 188 12.43 8.82 -4.49
CA GLN A 188 12.65 9.11 -5.91
C GLN A 188 13.81 8.30 -6.51
N GLU A 189 14.89 8.13 -5.76
CA GLU A 189 16.08 7.42 -6.22
C GLU A 189 15.88 5.90 -6.19
N HIS A 190 15.43 5.39 -5.05
CA HIS A 190 15.46 3.95 -4.78
C HIS A 190 14.13 3.26 -4.96
N CYS A 191 13.00 3.97 -4.90
CA CYS A 191 11.67 3.34 -4.90
C CYS A 191 10.78 3.78 -6.07
N ASN A 192 11.30 4.61 -6.98
CA ASN A 192 10.55 5.06 -8.13
C ASN A 192 10.28 3.88 -9.09
N PRO A 193 9.01 3.56 -9.37
CA PRO A 193 8.67 2.46 -10.27
C PRO A 193 9.33 2.59 -11.64
N MET A 194 9.49 3.80 -12.18
CA MET A 194 10.06 4.03 -13.51
C MET A 194 11.55 3.67 -13.61
N ALA A 195 12.22 3.39 -12.48
CA ALA A 195 13.57 2.87 -12.45
C ALA A 195 13.67 1.40 -12.90
N TYR A 196 12.53 0.73 -13.13
CA TYR A 196 12.45 -0.70 -13.46
C TYR A 196 11.80 -0.91 -14.86
N PRO A 197 12.56 -0.82 -15.96
CA PRO A 197 12.04 -0.93 -17.32
C PRO A 197 11.30 -2.24 -17.59
N GLU A 198 11.66 -3.31 -16.90
CA GLU A 198 11.05 -4.64 -16.99
C GLU A 198 9.59 -4.68 -16.54
N LEU A 199 9.15 -3.65 -15.80
CA LEU A 199 7.77 -3.38 -15.34
C LEU A 199 6.93 -2.62 -16.38
N LEU A 200 7.56 -2.12 -17.45
CA LEU A 200 6.91 -1.40 -18.54
C LEU A 200 6.64 -2.33 -19.74
N GLY A 201 5.53 -2.08 -20.42
CA GLY A 201 5.19 -2.69 -21.69
C GLY A 201 5.93 -2.03 -22.86
N PRO A 202 5.78 -2.57 -24.09
CA PRO A 202 6.41 -2.03 -25.29
C PRO A 202 6.06 -0.57 -25.59
N ASP A 203 4.90 -0.11 -25.12
CA ASP A 203 4.41 1.26 -25.27
C ASP A 203 4.90 2.22 -24.17
N GLY A 204 5.77 1.73 -23.27
CA GLY A 204 6.29 2.49 -22.13
C GLY A 204 5.29 2.70 -21.00
N LYS A 205 4.11 2.07 -21.04
CA LYS A 205 3.12 2.08 -19.96
C LYS A 205 3.29 0.85 -19.07
N TRP A 206 2.73 0.88 -17.86
CA TRP A 206 2.69 -0.31 -17.00
C TRP A 206 1.99 -1.47 -17.70
N PHE A 207 2.66 -2.62 -17.78
CA PHE A 207 2.04 -3.81 -18.38
C PHE A 207 1.03 -4.48 -17.43
N PHE A 208 0.97 -4.06 -16.17
CA PHE A 208 0.07 -4.62 -15.15
C PHE A 208 -0.73 -3.54 -14.41
N ASN A 209 -1.76 -3.97 -13.68
CA ASN A 209 -2.61 -3.07 -12.90
C ASN A 209 -1.91 -2.64 -11.61
N THR A 210 -1.36 -1.42 -11.60
CA THR A 210 -0.64 -0.85 -10.45
C THR A 210 -1.57 -0.55 -9.26
N SER A 211 -2.87 -0.39 -9.48
CA SER A 211 -3.87 -0.07 -8.44
C SER A 211 -4.61 -1.30 -7.91
N VAL A 212 -4.12 -2.52 -8.17
CA VAL A 212 -4.83 -3.76 -7.81
C VAL A 212 -4.96 -3.98 -6.28
N ALA A 213 -3.96 -3.53 -5.52
CA ALA A 213 -3.97 -3.57 -4.06
C ALA A 213 -5.08 -2.66 -3.53
N GLU A 214 -5.13 -1.42 -4.02
CA GLU A 214 -6.16 -0.43 -3.67
C GLU A 214 -7.58 -0.92 -3.99
N GLN A 215 -7.80 -1.43 -5.21
CA GLN A 215 -9.09 -2.01 -5.59
C GLN A 215 -9.49 -3.21 -4.70
N THR A 216 -8.50 -3.93 -4.16
CA THR A 216 -8.75 -5.02 -3.22
C THR A 216 -9.10 -4.50 -1.84
N ASN A 217 -8.46 -3.43 -1.38
CA ASN A 217 -8.81 -2.76 -0.13
C ASN A 217 -10.24 -2.21 -0.15
N VAL A 218 -10.68 -1.59 -1.26
CA VAL A 218 -12.07 -1.16 -1.44
C VAL A 218 -13.05 -2.34 -1.30
N TRP A 219 -12.73 -3.48 -1.93
CA TRP A 219 -13.56 -4.68 -1.81
C TRP A 219 -13.61 -5.24 -0.38
N LEU A 220 -12.49 -5.22 0.35
CA LEU A 220 -12.43 -5.59 1.77
C LEU A 220 -13.21 -4.60 2.66
N GLY A 221 -13.17 -3.31 2.30
CA GLY A 221 -13.91 -2.22 2.93
C GLY A 221 -15.40 -2.52 3.08
N GLY A 222 -16.00 -3.16 2.07
CA GLY A 222 -17.41 -3.55 2.08
C GLY A 222 -17.82 -4.53 3.19
N TYR A 223 -16.86 -5.19 3.86
CA TYR A 223 -17.14 -6.11 4.98
C TYR A 223 -16.80 -5.51 6.36
N GLN A 224 -16.24 -4.30 6.41
CA GLN A 224 -15.75 -3.70 7.66
C GLN A 224 -16.82 -3.66 8.75
N SER A 225 -18.04 -3.24 8.42
CA SER A 225 -19.16 -3.16 9.36
C SER A 225 -19.46 -4.49 10.06
N MET A 226 -19.41 -5.61 9.33
CA MET A 226 -19.60 -6.96 9.89
C MET A 226 -18.39 -7.43 10.68
N CYS A 227 -17.18 -7.10 10.20
CA CYS A 227 -15.93 -7.55 10.78
C CYS A 227 -15.57 -6.87 12.11
N ARG A 228 -16.02 -5.62 12.35
CA ARG A 228 -15.70 -4.82 13.55
C ARG A 228 -15.94 -5.57 14.87
N GLU A 229 -17.06 -6.26 14.98
CA GLU A 229 -17.47 -6.94 16.22
C GLU A 229 -17.03 -8.41 16.29
N MET A 230 -16.31 -8.91 15.28
CA MET A 230 -15.86 -10.29 15.26
C MET A 230 -14.69 -10.51 16.23
N LEU A 231 -14.74 -11.64 16.95
CA LEU A 231 -13.55 -12.17 17.62
C LEU A 231 -12.50 -12.58 16.58
N PRO A 232 -11.19 -12.53 16.90
CA PRO A 232 -10.12 -12.79 15.93
C PRO A 232 -10.28 -14.08 15.12
N THR A 233 -10.71 -15.18 15.77
CA THR A 233 -10.96 -16.45 15.10
C THR A 233 -12.07 -16.36 14.05
N LYS A 234 -13.19 -15.69 14.38
CA LYS A 234 -14.32 -15.50 13.45
C LYS A 234 -13.93 -14.56 12.31
N PHE A 235 -13.22 -13.48 12.62
CA PHE A 235 -12.71 -12.53 11.64
C PHE A 235 -11.80 -13.22 10.61
N ASN A 236 -10.80 -13.97 11.08
CA ASN A 236 -9.87 -14.69 10.21
C ASN A 236 -10.57 -15.75 9.36
N PHE A 237 -11.46 -16.54 9.97
CA PHE A 237 -12.23 -17.55 9.24
C PHE A 237 -13.07 -16.91 8.13
N PHE A 238 -13.85 -15.88 8.48
CA PHE A 238 -14.70 -15.16 7.54
C PHE A 238 -13.90 -14.58 6.37
N LEU A 239 -12.84 -13.81 6.65
CA LEU A 239 -12.04 -13.20 5.59
C LEU A 239 -11.34 -14.23 4.72
N ASN A 240 -10.80 -15.30 5.30
CA ASN A 240 -10.17 -16.37 4.52
C ASN A 240 -11.17 -17.01 3.55
N GLU A 241 -12.41 -17.21 3.99
CA GLU A 241 -13.47 -17.77 3.15
C GLU A 241 -13.91 -16.81 2.05
N MET A 242 -14.11 -15.53 2.39
CA MET A 242 -14.46 -14.50 1.39
C MET A 242 -13.35 -14.34 0.34
N ILE A 243 -12.08 -14.35 0.77
CA ILE A 243 -10.92 -14.30 -0.12
C ILE A 243 -10.87 -15.55 -1.02
N ARG A 244 -11.12 -16.74 -0.46
CA ARG A 244 -11.18 -18.00 -1.22
C ARG A 244 -12.23 -17.93 -2.32
N LEU A 245 -13.44 -17.49 -2.00
CA LEU A 245 -14.54 -17.35 -2.95
C LEU A 245 -14.23 -16.29 -4.03
N ARG A 246 -13.73 -15.11 -3.64
CA ARG A 246 -13.30 -14.08 -4.60
C ARG A 246 -12.24 -14.62 -5.56
N ASN A 247 -11.22 -15.28 -5.03
CA ASN A 247 -10.15 -15.84 -5.85
C ASN A 247 -10.67 -16.90 -6.84
N GLN A 248 -11.65 -17.72 -6.47
CA GLN A 248 -12.29 -18.66 -7.39
C GLN A 248 -12.95 -17.95 -8.56
N ILE A 249 -13.71 -16.88 -8.29
CA ILE A 249 -14.37 -16.06 -9.32
C ILE A 249 -13.32 -15.36 -10.19
N THR A 250 -12.29 -14.76 -9.59
CA THR A 250 -11.21 -14.09 -10.31
C THR A 250 -10.46 -15.05 -11.22
N VAL A 251 -10.10 -16.24 -10.74
CA VAL A 251 -9.40 -17.26 -11.53
C VAL A 251 -10.28 -17.79 -12.67
N ALA A 252 -11.57 -18.02 -12.43
CA ALA A 252 -12.51 -18.44 -13.46
C ALA A 252 -12.65 -17.40 -14.57
N LYS A 253 -12.77 -16.11 -14.19
CA LYS A 253 -12.81 -15.00 -15.14
C LYS A 253 -11.52 -14.92 -15.97
N LEU A 254 -10.35 -14.97 -15.30
CA LEU A 254 -9.06 -14.96 -15.99
C LEU A 254 -8.94 -16.13 -16.99
N ALA A 255 -9.40 -17.33 -16.61
CA ALA A 255 -9.40 -18.48 -17.50
C ALA A 255 -10.33 -18.29 -18.71
N ALA A 256 -11.53 -17.72 -18.51
CA ALA A 256 -12.44 -17.38 -19.60
C ALA A 256 -11.86 -16.33 -20.55
N ASP A 257 -11.06 -15.40 -20.02
CA ASP A 257 -10.32 -14.38 -20.79
C ASP A 257 -9.02 -14.94 -21.45
N GLY A 258 -8.75 -16.25 -21.33
CA GLY A 258 -7.59 -16.90 -21.93
C GLY A 258 -6.28 -16.75 -21.14
N HIS A 259 -6.34 -16.30 -19.90
CA HIS A 259 -5.19 -16.15 -19.01
C HIS A 259 -5.01 -17.36 -18.08
N ASN A 260 -3.76 -17.70 -17.73
CA ASN A 260 -3.45 -18.76 -16.77
C ASN A 260 -2.75 -18.21 -15.51
N PRO A 261 -3.48 -17.87 -14.43
CA PRO A 261 -2.89 -17.30 -13.21
C PRO A 261 -2.08 -18.31 -12.37
N ARG A 262 -2.03 -19.59 -12.79
CA ARG A 262 -1.32 -20.67 -12.09
C ARG A 262 0.10 -20.91 -12.65
N GLU A 263 0.40 -20.39 -13.83
CA GLU A 263 1.70 -20.60 -14.50
C GLU A 263 2.49 -19.30 -14.60
N ARG A 264 3.79 -19.37 -14.33
CA ARG A 264 4.71 -18.29 -14.67
C ARG A 264 5.01 -18.40 -16.17
N VAL A 265 4.72 -17.35 -16.93
CA VAL A 265 5.26 -17.22 -18.29
C VAL A 265 6.78 -17.17 -18.15
N ARG A 266 7.48 -18.22 -18.59
CA ARG A 266 8.94 -18.21 -18.67
C ARG A 266 9.32 -17.12 -19.68
N ARG A 267 9.81 -15.98 -19.20
CA ARG A 267 10.52 -15.04 -20.08
C ARG A 267 11.77 -15.77 -20.56
N VAL A 268 11.81 -16.12 -21.85
CA VAL A 268 13.06 -16.49 -22.51
C VAL A 268 13.92 -15.23 -22.43
N ARG A 269 14.98 -15.25 -21.60
CA ARG A 269 15.98 -14.18 -21.66
C ARG A 269 16.57 -14.25 -23.06
N SER A 270 16.37 -13.22 -23.89
CA SER A 270 17.15 -13.06 -25.10
C SER A 270 18.60 -12.91 -24.66
N THR A 271 19.40 -13.92 -24.98
CA THR A 271 20.87 -13.92 -24.84
C THR A 271 21.47 -12.80 -25.67
#